data_AF-A0A9E3MVU0-F1
#
_entry.id   AF-A0A9E3MVU0-F1
#
_cell.length_a   1.000
_cell.length_b   1.000
_cell.length_c   1.000
_cell.angle_alpha   90.00
_cell.angle_beta   90.00
_cell.angle_gamma   90.00
#
_symmetry.space_group_name_H-M   'P 1'
#
loop_
_entity.id
_entity.type
_entity.pdbx_description
1 polymer ?
#
loop_
_entity_poly.entity_id
_entity_poly.type
_entity_poly.pdbx_seq_one_letter_code
_entity_poly.pdbx_strand_id
1 'polypeptide(L)'
;MATKPPKGDPVQDAPQVTEPKHAAAGLPAIGHTLRIAQQQMGVKRTALTLLRVNQKDGFDCPGCAWPEPDHRHAAEFCENGAKAVAEEATLRRITPEFFAAHPVADLATRSGYWLGQQGRLTHPMYVPEGGTHYEPVTWERAFDIVAEEIAALDSPDESVFYTSGRTSNEAAFLYQLFARELGTNNLPDCSNMCHESSGSALSETIGIGKGSVLLDDLYQADLIIVAGQNPGTNHPRMLSALEKAKANG
;
A
#
# COMPACT_ATOMS: atom_id res chain seq x y z
N MET A 1 4.44 10.63 21.50
CA MET A 1 5.45 10.69 20.43
C MET A 1 5.53 9.33 19.77
N ALA A 2 5.97 9.25 18.52
CA ALA A 2 6.29 7.97 17.89
C ALA A 2 7.48 7.31 18.59
N THR A 3 7.55 5.98 18.54
CA THR A 3 8.73 5.26 19.04
C THR A 3 9.90 5.49 18.10
N LYS A 4 11.12 5.33 18.63
CA LYS A 4 12.34 5.37 17.82
C LYS A 4 12.32 4.25 16.76
N PRO A 5 12.94 4.48 15.59
CA PRO A 5 13.10 3.44 14.58
C PRO A 5 13.90 2.24 15.13
N PRO A 6 13.67 1.03 14.62
CA PRO A 6 14.42 -0.16 15.02
C PRO A 6 15.90 -0.02 14.62
N LYS A 7 16.81 -0.46 15.50
CA LYS A 7 18.26 -0.40 15.25
C LYS A 7 18.78 -1.52 14.35
N GLY A 8 18.06 -2.62 14.22
CA GLY A 8 18.47 -3.76 13.43
C GLY A 8 17.27 -4.47 12.83
N ASP A 9 17.56 -5.34 11.85
CA ASP A 9 16.55 -6.11 11.15
C ASP A 9 15.85 -7.10 12.08
N PRO A 10 14.51 -7.17 12.05
CA PRO A 10 13.83 -8.31 12.64
C PRO A 10 14.14 -9.57 11.82
N VAL A 11 14.03 -10.74 12.45
CA VAL A 11 14.09 -12.02 11.73
C VAL A 11 12.82 -12.15 10.88
N GLN A 12 12.97 -12.18 9.54
CA GLN A 12 11.82 -12.23 8.61
C GLN A 12 11.59 -13.63 8.03
N ASP A 13 12.67 -14.34 7.71
CA ASP A 13 12.60 -15.63 6.99
C ASP A 13 12.71 -16.85 7.91
N ALA A 14 12.31 -16.69 9.16
CA ALA A 14 12.22 -17.80 10.12
C ALA A 14 10.82 -17.87 10.74
N PRO A 15 9.79 -18.22 9.95
CA PRO A 15 8.45 -18.35 10.47
C PRO A 15 8.42 -19.42 11.57
N GLN A 16 7.92 -19.06 12.74
CA GLN A 16 7.66 -20.03 13.80
C GLN A 16 6.34 -20.73 13.52
N VAL A 17 6.41 -22.02 13.21
CA VAL A 17 5.22 -22.86 13.07
C VAL A 17 4.66 -23.11 14.46
N THR A 18 3.43 -22.69 14.69
CA THR A 18 2.69 -22.91 15.93
C THR A 18 1.33 -23.50 15.59
N GLU A 19 0.62 -23.98 16.61
CA GLU A 19 -0.76 -24.43 16.43
C GLU A 19 -1.64 -23.34 15.79
N PRO A 20 -2.56 -23.71 14.88
CA PRO A 20 -3.47 -22.76 14.23
C PRO A 20 -4.20 -21.89 15.26
N LYS A 21 -4.27 -20.58 15.00
CA LYS A 21 -5.04 -19.67 15.84
C LYS A 21 -6.54 -19.92 15.60
N HIS A 22 -7.33 -19.84 16.67
CA HIS A 22 -8.79 -20.02 16.59
C HIS A 22 -9.54 -18.74 16.18
N ALA A 23 -8.87 -17.60 16.07
CA ALA A 23 -9.47 -16.33 15.67
C ALA A 23 -8.50 -15.50 14.83
N ALA A 24 -9.01 -14.89 13.75
CA ALA A 24 -8.29 -13.96 12.88
C ALA A 24 -8.62 -12.48 13.15
N ALA A 25 -9.63 -12.21 13.99
CA ALA A 25 -10.11 -10.88 14.33
C ALA A 25 -10.48 -10.79 15.83
N GLY A 26 -10.77 -9.58 16.32
CA GLY A 26 -11.21 -9.33 17.69
C GLY A 26 -10.22 -8.54 18.54
N LEU A 27 -10.35 -8.62 19.87
CA LEU A 27 -9.57 -7.82 20.83
C LEU A 27 -8.05 -7.91 20.63
N PRO A 28 -7.44 -9.08 20.35
CA PRO A 28 -6.00 -9.16 20.08
C PRO A 28 -5.57 -8.34 18.84
N ALA A 29 -6.35 -8.42 17.76
CA ALA A 29 -6.10 -7.67 16.53
C ALA A 29 -6.25 -6.16 16.75
N ILE A 30 -7.24 -5.73 17.54
CA ILE A 30 -7.41 -4.33 17.95
C ILE A 30 -6.18 -3.86 18.76
N GLY A 31 -5.77 -4.64 19.76
CA GLY A 31 -4.60 -4.31 20.58
C GLY A 31 -3.31 -4.23 19.76
N HIS A 32 -3.13 -5.12 18.78
CA HIS A 32 -1.98 -5.10 17.88
C HIS A 32 -2.00 -3.88 16.94
N THR A 33 -3.17 -3.60 16.35
CA THR A 33 -3.40 -2.44 15.49
C THR A 33 -3.08 -1.14 16.22
N LEU A 34 -3.65 -0.94 17.41
CA LEU A 34 -3.42 0.27 18.20
C LEU A 34 -1.95 0.41 18.61
N ARG A 35 -1.29 -0.69 18.98
CA ARG A 35 0.14 -0.67 19.31
C ARG A 35 0.98 -0.15 18.15
N ILE A 36 0.81 -0.72 16.95
CA ILE A 36 1.57 -0.30 15.77
C ILE A 36 1.24 1.15 15.40
N ALA A 37 -0.05 1.49 15.37
CA ALA A 37 -0.48 2.84 15.02
C ALA A 37 0.09 3.90 15.98
N GLN A 38 0.16 3.61 17.28
CA GLN A 38 0.78 4.49 18.28
C GLN A 38 2.30 4.54 18.16
N GLN A 39 2.95 3.43 17.81
CA GLN A 39 4.40 3.40 17.56
C GLN A 39 4.80 4.29 16.36
N GLN A 40 3.94 4.41 15.35
CA GLN A 40 4.18 5.27 14.18
C GLN A 40 3.74 6.72 14.40
N MET A 41 2.53 6.93 14.93
CA MET A 41 1.87 8.24 14.92
C MET A 41 1.78 8.89 16.30
N GLY A 42 1.95 8.14 17.38
CA GLY A 42 1.62 8.55 18.75
C GLY A 42 0.11 8.66 19.00
N VAL A 43 -0.30 8.58 20.27
CA VAL A 43 -1.71 8.42 20.71
C VAL A 43 -2.69 9.39 20.06
N LYS A 44 -2.43 10.70 20.11
CA LYS A 44 -3.36 11.73 19.59
C LYS A 44 -3.60 11.58 18.09
N ARG A 45 -2.52 11.46 17.30
CA ARG A 45 -2.64 11.34 15.83
C ARG A 45 -3.25 9.98 15.46
N THR A 46 -2.91 8.90 16.16
CA THR A 46 -3.58 7.60 15.98
C THR A 46 -5.09 7.72 16.10
N ALA A 47 -5.60 8.33 17.18
CA ALA A 47 -7.03 8.48 17.37
C ALA A 47 -7.68 9.33 16.26
N LEU A 48 -7.10 10.49 15.95
CA LEU A 48 -7.65 11.40 14.94
C LEU A 48 -7.61 10.81 13.52
N THR A 49 -6.54 10.11 13.17
CA THR A 49 -6.36 9.52 11.84
C THR A 49 -7.26 8.31 11.65
N LEU A 50 -7.26 7.35 12.60
CA LEU A 50 -8.03 6.10 12.43
C LEU A 50 -9.54 6.36 12.43
N LEU A 51 -10.05 7.33 13.20
CA LEU A 51 -11.46 7.71 13.17
C LEU A 51 -11.92 8.34 11.85
N ARG A 52 -11.00 8.67 10.94
CA ARG A 52 -11.32 9.23 9.61
C ARG A 52 -11.15 8.22 8.48
N VAL A 53 -10.53 7.07 8.74
CA VAL A 53 -10.34 6.04 7.72
C VAL A 53 -11.70 5.48 7.30
N ASN A 54 -11.93 5.44 5.99
CA ASN A 54 -13.14 4.94 5.34
C ASN A 54 -14.43 5.62 5.83
N GLN A 55 -14.37 6.87 6.31
CA GLN A 55 -15.56 7.64 6.67
C GLN A 55 -16.01 8.56 5.52
N LYS A 56 -17.28 8.98 5.50
CA LYS A 56 -17.84 9.80 4.40
C LYS A 56 -17.07 11.10 4.19
N ASP A 57 -16.79 11.82 5.28
CA ASP A 57 -15.97 13.05 5.28
C ASP A 57 -14.50 12.77 5.63
N GLY A 58 -14.07 11.52 5.41
CA GLY A 58 -12.77 10.98 5.76
C GLY A 58 -11.86 10.82 4.56
N PHE A 59 -11.11 9.71 4.55
CA PHE A 59 -10.30 9.30 3.42
C PHE A 59 -10.32 7.77 3.30
N ASP A 60 -10.15 7.26 2.08
CA ASP A 60 -10.16 5.83 1.83
C ASP A 60 -8.83 5.19 2.23
N CYS A 61 -8.93 3.97 2.76
CA CYS A 61 -7.78 3.19 3.19
C CYS A 61 -6.95 2.78 1.96
N PRO A 62 -5.66 3.15 1.88
CA PRO A 62 -4.82 2.78 0.74
C PRO A 62 -4.39 1.30 0.77
N GLY A 63 -4.79 0.53 1.79
CA GLY A 63 -4.30 -0.83 2.03
C GLY A 63 -5.22 -1.94 1.53
N CYS A 64 -6.46 -1.66 1.15
CA CYS A 64 -7.43 -2.69 0.73
C CYS A 64 -8.53 -2.08 -0.14
N ALA A 65 -8.93 -2.78 -1.19
CA ALA A 65 -9.99 -2.34 -2.13
C ALA A 65 -11.39 -2.86 -1.74
N TRP A 66 -11.60 -3.27 -0.49
CA TRP A 66 -12.90 -3.77 -0.03
C TRP A 66 -13.92 -2.64 0.09
N PRO A 67 -15.14 -2.77 -0.48
CA PRO A 67 -16.12 -1.68 -0.49
C PRO A 67 -16.64 -1.30 0.89
N GLU A 68 -17.00 -0.02 1.05
CA GLU A 68 -17.68 0.50 2.23
C GLU A 68 -19.20 0.28 2.15
N PRO A 69 -19.84 -0.21 3.23
CA PRO A 69 -21.30 -0.23 3.30
C PRO A 69 -21.87 1.19 3.42
N ASP A 70 -23.15 1.34 3.10
CA ASP A 70 -23.89 2.61 3.28
C ASP A 70 -23.87 3.09 4.74
N HIS A 71 -24.06 2.15 5.66
CA HIS A 71 -23.95 2.37 7.11
C HIS A 71 -22.56 1.96 7.59
N ARG A 72 -21.71 2.97 7.84
CA ARG A 72 -20.31 2.80 8.24
C ARG A 72 -20.16 2.77 9.76
N HIS A 73 -19.45 1.77 10.29
CA HIS A 73 -19.03 1.75 11.69
C HIS A 73 -17.97 2.83 11.95
N ALA A 74 -17.78 3.21 13.22
CA ALA A 74 -16.74 4.16 13.61
C ALA A 74 -15.31 3.66 13.33
N ALA A 75 -15.14 2.35 13.08
CA ALA A 75 -13.88 1.71 12.74
C ALA A 75 -14.06 0.85 11.47
N GLU A 76 -14.21 1.50 10.31
CA GLU A 76 -14.35 0.85 9.00
C GLU A 76 -13.01 0.38 8.39
N PHE A 77 -12.13 -0.26 9.15
CA PHE A 77 -10.83 -0.71 8.62
C PHE A 77 -10.37 -2.03 9.26
N CYS A 78 -9.57 -2.79 8.51
CA CYS A 78 -8.89 -3.97 9.06
C CYS A 78 -7.53 -3.60 9.66
N GLU A 79 -6.92 -4.54 10.37
CA GLU A 79 -5.57 -4.39 10.92
C GLU A 79 -4.53 -3.99 9.87
N ASN A 80 -4.54 -4.63 8.69
CA ASN A 80 -3.60 -4.31 7.61
C ASN A 80 -3.83 -2.91 7.05
N GLY A 81 -5.09 -2.50 6.90
CA GLY A 81 -5.44 -1.14 6.51
C GLY A 81 -4.94 -0.10 7.50
N ALA A 82 -5.11 -0.35 8.80
CA ALA A 82 -4.59 0.53 9.84
C ALA A 82 -3.06 0.57 9.90
N LYS A 83 -2.37 -0.55 9.64
CA LYS A 83 -0.89 -0.58 9.52
C LYS A 83 -0.41 0.27 8.34
N ALA A 84 -1.04 0.11 7.17
CA ALA A 84 -0.72 0.91 5.99
C ALA A 84 -0.90 2.41 6.27
N VAL A 85 -2.04 2.80 6.85
CA VAL A 85 -2.31 4.19 7.24
C VAL A 85 -1.29 4.68 8.28
N ALA A 86 -0.93 3.84 9.25
CA ALA A 86 0.05 4.20 10.26
C ALA A 86 1.45 4.46 9.68
N GLU A 87 1.86 3.67 8.69
CA GLU A 87 3.12 3.84 7.99
C GLU A 87 3.15 5.14 7.19
N GLU A 88 2.09 5.44 6.43
CA GLU A 88 1.95 6.70 5.67
C GLU A 88 1.90 7.94 6.58
N ALA A 89 1.22 7.83 7.72
CA ALA A 89 1.02 8.94 8.66
C ALA A 89 2.09 9.02 9.77
N THR A 90 3.16 8.23 9.66
CA THR A 90 4.24 8.16 10.65
C THR A 90 4.83 9.53 10.98
N LEU A 91 5.25 9.71 12.23
CA LEU A 91 6.00 10.90 12.67
C LEU A 91 7.51 10.72 12.49
N ARG A 92 7.99 9.51 12.18
CA ARG A 92 9.41 9.26 11.92
C ARG A 92 9.81 9.91 10.61
N ARG A 93 10.98 10.54 10.60
CA ARG A 93 11.56 11.20 9.44
C ARG A 93 12.96 10.66 9.23
N ILE A 94 13.26 10.29 8.00
CA ILE A 94 14.61 9.95 7.57
C ILE A 94 15.20 11.18 6.88
N THR A 95 16.37 11.61 7.35
CA THR A 95 17.04 12.85 6.95
C THR A 95 18.31 12.55 6.16
N PRO A 96 18.92 13.54 5.49
CA PRO A 96 20.14 13.33 4.71
C PRO A 96 21.29 12.71 5.52
N GLU A 97 21.39 13.00 6.82
CA GLU A 97 22.44 12.45 7.69
C GLU A 97 22.37 10.92 7.80
N PHE A 98 21.17 10.33 7.69
CA PHE A 98 21.03 8.88 7.62
C PHE A 98 21.71 8.33 6.36
N PHE A 99 21.43 8.94 5.22
CA PHE A 99 22.00 8.49 3.95
C PHE A 99 23.49 8.77 3.82
N ALA A 100 24.00 9.80 4.49
CA ALA A 100 25.44 10.04 4.60
C ALA A 100 26.16 8.97 5.45
N ALA A 101 25.45 8.35 6.40
CA ALA A 101 26.00 7.31 7.27
C ALA A 101 25.85 5.88 6.70
N HIS A 102 24.97 5.68 5.72
CA HIS A 102 24.63 4.37 5.18
C HIS A 102 24.90 4.29 3.67
N PRO A 103 25.95 3.57 3.23
CA PRO A 103 26.17 3.35 1.80
C PRO A 103 25.05 2.51 1.19
N VAL A 104 24.81 2.68 -0.10
CA VAL A 104 23.78 1.93 -0.86
C VAL A 104 23.97 0.41 -0.70
N ALA A 105 25.23 -0.05 -0.67
CA ALA A 105 25.56 -1.46 -0.45
C ALA A 105 25.13 -1.99 0.93
N ASP A 106 25.20 -1.17 1.99
CA ASP A 106 24.67 -1.56 3.31
C ASP A 106 23.14 -1.61 3.27
N LEU A 107 22.49 -0.58 2.72
CA LEU A 107 21.03 -0.51 2.59
C LEU A 107 20.45 -1.70 1.81
N ALA A 108 21.15 -2.18 0.77
CA ALA A 108 20.75 -3.34 -0.03
C ALA A 108 20.73 -4.65 0.77
N THR A 109 21.45 -4.74 1.90
CA THR A 109 21.43 -5.91 2.79
C THR A 109 20.34 -5.85 3.86
N ARG A 110 19.66 -4.72 3.99
CA ARG A 110 18.61 -4.50 5.00
C ARG A 110 17.28 -5.03 4.52
N SER A 111 16.46 -5.43 5.48
CA SER A 111 15.12 -5.88 5.20
C SER A 111 14.18 -4.73 4.83
N GLY A 112 13.16 -5.02 4.01
CA GLY A 112 12.14 -4.03 3.63
C GLY A 112 11.43 -3.44 4.84
N TYR A 113 11.16 -4.24 5.88
CA TYR A 113 10.65 -3.73 7.15
C TYR A 113 11.60 -2.72 7.77
N TRP A 114 12.89 -3.05 7.94
CA TRP A 114 13.81 -2.12 8.59
C TRP A 114 13.90 -0.82 7.82
N LEU A 115 14.02 -0.89 6.49
CA LEU A 115 14.05 0.27 5.60
C LEU A 115 12.79 1.14 5.77
N GLY A 116 11.59 0.55 5.66
CA GLY A 116 10.33 1.28 5.84
C GLY A 116 10.16 1.88 7.24
N GLN A 117 10.72 1.24 8.26
CA GLN A 117 10.62 1.70 9.64
C GLN A 117 11.57 2.86 10.01
N GLN A 118 12.55 3.20 9.16
CA GLN A 118 13.45 4.34 9.40
C GLN A 118 12.72 5.70 9.32
N GLY A 119 11.61 5.75 8.59
CA GLY A 119 10.71 6.90 8.55
C GLY A 119 10.55 7.48 7.15
N ARG A 120 9.72 8.52 7.06
CA ARG A 120 9.37 9.15 5.80
C ARG A 120 10.51 10.01 5.26
N LEU A 121 10.82 9.87 3.97
CA LEU A 121 11.78 10.72 3.26
C LEU A 121 11.38 12.19 3.35
N THR A 122 12.37 13.05 3.59
CA THR A 122 12.16 14.48 3.81
C THR A 122 12.72 15.35 2.69
N HIS A 123 13.62 14.81 1.87
CA HIS A 123 14.32 15.50 0.80
C HIS A 123 14.39 14.60 -0.44
N PRO A 124 14.43 15.17 -1.65
CA PRO A 124 14.92 14.45 -2.83
C PRO A 124 16.37 14.01 -2.59
N MET A 125 16.68 12.78 -3.01
CA MET A 125 17.98 12.15 -2.81
C MET A 125 18.46 11.61 -4.15
N TYR A 126 19.76 11.73 -4.42
CA TYR A 126 20.39 11.33 -5.68
C TYR A 126 21.66 10.53 -5.40
N VAL A 127 21.94 9.49 -6.19
CA VAL A 127 23.23 8.81 -6.17
C VAL A 127 23.92 9.11 -7.49
N PRO A 128 25.04 9.85 -7.49
CA PRO A 128 25.82 10.07 -8.70
C PRO A 128 26.32 8.75 -9.30
N GLU A 129 26.58 8.73 -10.60
CA GLU A 129 27.21 7.58 -11.25
C GLU A 129 28.54 7.22 -10.55
N GLY A 130 28.73 5.95 -10.21
CA GLY A 130 29.87 5.48 -9.42
C GLY A 130 29.85 5.87 -7.93
N GLY A 131 28.84 6.61 -7.48
CA GLY A 131 28.63 7.01 -6.10
C GLY A 131 28.26 5.84 -5.19
N THR A 132 28.60 5.95 -3.90
CA THR A 132 28.34 4.91 -2.89
C THR A 132 27.25 5.29 -1.89
N HIS A 133 26.87 6.56 -1.83
CA HIS A 133 25.89 7.11 -0.89
C HIS A 133 24.89 8.00 -1.64
N TYR A 134 23.71 8.19 -1.04
CA TYR A 134 22.77 9.20 -1.52
C TYR A 134 23.17 10.59 -1.02
N GLU A 135 23.07 11.57 -1.91
CA GLU A 135 23.28 12.98 -1.66
C GLU A 135 21.95 13.74 -1.75
N PRO A 136 21.64 14.68 -0.84
CA PRO A 136 20.43 15.46 -0.94
C PRO A 136 20.53 16.44 -2.11
N VAL A 137 19.44 16.56 -2.88
CA VAL A 137 19.31 17.56 -3.95
C VAL A 137 18.05 18.39 -3.76
N THR A 138 17.99 19.57 -4.37
CA THR A 138 16.75 20.37 -4.37
C THR A 138 15.70 19.72 -5.27
N TRP A 139 14.44 20.15 -5.12
CA TRP A 139 13.38 19.69 -6.03
C TRP A 139 13.64 20.11 -7.47
N GLU A 140 14.14 21.32 -7.68
CA GLU A 140 14.52 21.83 -9.00
C GLU A 140 15.56 20.91 -9.64
N ARG A 141 16.65 20.60 -8.92
CA ARG A 141 17.68 19.69 -9.45
C ARG A 141 17.15 18.27 -9.68
N ALA A 142 16.26 17.77 -8.82
CA ALA A 142 15.64 16.46 -9.03
C ALA A 142 14.82 16.41 -10.33
N PHE A 143 14.05 17.47 -10.62
CA PHE A 143 13.32 17.58 -11.88
C PHE A 143 14.25 17.76 -13.08
N ASP A 144 15.33 18.54 -12.95
CA ASP A 144 16.33 18.70 -14.01
C ASP A 144 16.99 17.36 -14.36
N ILE A 145 17.37 16.55 -13.36
CA ILE A 145 17.94 15.20 -13.59
C ILE A 145 16.95 14.35 -14.39
N VAL A 146 15.68 14.27 -13.96
CA VAL A 146 14.67 13.47 -14.67
C VAL A 146 14.47 13.98 -16.11
N ALA A 147 14.45 15.30 -16.31
CA ALA A 147 14.31 15.90 -17.64
C ALA A 147 15.53 15.64 -18.54
N GLU A 148 16.75 15.74 -17.99
CA GLU A 148 18.00 15.42 -18.67
C GLU A 148 18.02 13.97 -19.17
N GLU A 149 17.67 13.02 -18.30
CA GLU A 149 17.62 11.59 -18.65
C GLU A 149 16.56 11.28 -19.72
N ILE A 150 15.35 11.87 -19.59
CA ILE A 150 14.28 11.68 -20.57
C ILE A 150 14.67 12.28 -21.94
N ALA A 151 15.31 13.46 -21.95
CA ALA A 151 15.73 14.12 -23.18
C ALA A 151 16.91 13.41 -23.88
N ALA A 152 17.67 12.61 -23.14
CA ALA A 152 18.80 11.84 -23.66
C ALA A 152 18.40 10.51 -24.31
N LEU A 153 17.15 10.08 -24.20
CA LEU A 153 16.65 8.84 -24.81
C LEU A 153 16.63 8.94 -26.34
N ASP A 154 17.02 7.86 -27.03
CA ASP A 154 16.94 7.80 -28.49
C ASP A 154 15.49 7.54 -28.96
N SER A 155 14.66 6.97 -28.09
CA SER A 155 13.24 6.72 -28.32
C SER A 155 12.44 6.79 -27.01
N PRO A 156 11.20 7.32 -27.01
CA PRO A 156 10.31 7.27 -25.86
C PRO A 156 10.09 5.85 -25.31
N ASP A 157 10.14 4.83 -26.18
CA ASP A 157 9.94 3.43 -25.79
C ASP A 157 11.12 2.80 -25.01
N GLU A 158 12.20 3.54 -24.80
CA GLU A 158 13.27 3.17 -23.86
C GLU A 158 12.92 3.49 -22.41
N SER A 159 11.77 4.15 -22.18
CA SER A 159 11.25 4.47 -20.85
C SER A 159 10.05 3.59 -20.46
N VAL A 160 9.85 3.42 -19.16
CA VAL A 160 8.73 2.66 -18.56
C VAL A 160 8.16 3.43 -17.38
N PHE A 161 6.84 3.60 -17.35
CA PHE A 161 6.11 4.40 -16.36
C PHE A 161 5.20 3.51 -15.51
N TYR A 162 5.75 2.93 -14.44
CA TYR A 162 4.99 2.04 -13.56
C TYR A 162 4.00 2.81 -12.66
N THR A 163 2.71 2.47 -12.73
CA THR A 163 1.68 3.11 -11.91
C THR A 163 1.32 2.27 -10.67
N SER A 164 1.40 2.89 -9.49
CA SER A 164 0.99 2.28 -8.22
C SER A 164 -0.53 2.31 -8.05
N GLY A 165 -1.15 1.19 -7.66
CA GLY A 165 -2.57 1.13 -7.30
C GLY A 165 -2.94 1.87 -6.00
N ARG A 166 -1.95 2.42 -5.29
CA ARG A 166 -2.18 3.34 -4.16
C ARG A 166 -2.30 4.81 -4.58
N THR A 167 -1.98 5.11 -5.84
CA THR A 167 -2.09 6.47 -6.39
C THR A 167 -3.56 6.80 -6.66
N SER A 168 -3.95 8.08 -6.53
CA SER A 168 -5.31 8.50 -6.87
C SER A 168 -5.57 8.39 -8.37
N ASN A 169 -6.84 8.29 -8.76
CA ASN A 169 -7.21 8.22 -10.18
C ASN A 169 -6.77 9.47 -10.95
N GLU A 170 -6.80 10.65 -10.31
CA GLU A 170 -6.39 11.93 -10.91
C GLU A 170 -4.88 11.96 -11.14
N ALA A 171 -4.08 11.53 -10.15
CA ALA A 171 -2.64 11.46 -10.31
C ALA A 171 -2.23 10.40 -11.34
N ALA A 172 -2.89 9.24 -11.36
CA ALA A 172 -2.69 8.22 -12.38
C ALA A 172 -3.08 8.74 -13.78
N PHE A 173 -4.16 9.52 -13.89
CA PHE A 173 -4.58 10.14 -15.14
C PHE A 173 -3.54 11.15 -15.65
N LEU A 174 -2.98 12.01 -14.79
CA LEU A 174 -1.92 12.94 -15.20
C LEU A 174 -0.63 12.20 -15.59
N TYR A 175 -0.28 11.15 -14.85
CA TYR A 175 0.94 10.38 -15.11
C TYR A 175 0.90 9.62 -16.44
N GLN A 176 -0.22 8.96 -16.77
CA GLN A 176 -0.38 8.33 -18.08
C GLN A 176 -0.40 9.34 -19.23
N LEU A 177 -0.95 10.55 -18.99
CA LEU A 177 -1.01 11.59 -20.01
C LEU A 177 0.40 12.07 -20.35
N PHE A 178 1.22 12.29 -19.31
CA PHE A 178 2.63 12.63 -19.46
C PHE A 178 3.40 11.58 -20.27
N ALA A 179 3.28 10.29 -19.94
CA ALA A 179 3.95 9.21 -20.67
C ALA A 179 3.51 9.13 -22.15
N ARG A 180 2.21 9.33 -22.42
CA ARG A 180 1.67 9.33 -23.79
C ARG A 180 2.05 10.56 -24.59
N GLU A 181 2.17 11.72 -23.93
CA GLU A 181 2.69 12.94 -24.55
C GLU A 181 4.19 12.82 -24.87
N LEU A 182 4.95 12.14 -24.01
CA LEU A 182 6.34 11.75 -24.32
C LEU A 182 6.44 10.83 -25.54
N GLY A 183 5.38 10.05 -25.82
CA GLY A 183 5.26 9.25 -27.03
C GLY A 183 5.30 7.74 -26.83
N THR A 184 5.18 7.25 -25.59
CA THR A 184 5.17 5.81 -25.29
C THR A 184 3.86 5.33 -24.67
N ASN A 185 3.59 4.03 -24.80
CA ASN A 185 2.53 3.33 -24.07
C ASN A 185 3.07 2.31 -23.05
N ASN A 186 4.36 2.37 -22.71
CA ASN A 186 4.99 1.52 -21.69
C ASN A 186 4.52 1.90 -20.27
N LEU A 187 3.29 1.52 -19.94
CA LEU A 187 2.56 1.90 -18.73
C LEU A 187 2.09 0.66 -17.95
N PRO A 188 3.01 -0.19 -17.44
CA PRO A 188 2.61 -1.26 -16.54
C PRO A 188 2.04 -0.70 -15.24
N ASP A 189 1.14 -1.42 -14.62
CA ASP A 189 0.59 -1.09 -13.31
C ASP A 189 0.52 -2.33 -12.41
N CYS A 190 0.29 -2.12 -11.10
CA CYS A 190 0.28 -3.21 -10.13
C CYS A 190 -0.76 -4.32 -10.43
N SER A 191 -1.84 -3.99 -11.14
CA SER A 191 -2.88 -4.93 -11.54
C SER A 191 -2.41 -5.91 -12.60
N ASN A 192 -1.37 -5.58 -13.40
CA ASN A 192 -0.83 -6.53 -14.36
C ASN A 192 -0.28 -7.80 -13.67
N MET A 193 0.20 -7.67 -12.43
CA MET A 193 0.68 -8.82 -11.64
C MET A 193 -0.43 -9.61 -10.95
N CYS A 194 -1.51 -8.92 -10.52
CA CYS A 194 -2.51 -9.51 -9.61
C CYS A 194 -3.86 -9.80 -10.27
N HIS A 195 -4.23 -9.07 -11.33
CA HIS A 195 -5.58 -9.06 -11.90
C HIS A 195 -5.64 -9.24 -13.42
N GLU A 196 -4.52 -9.18 -14.15
CA GLU A 196 -4.47 -9.34 -15.62
C GLU A 196 -5.15 -10.63 -16.09
N SER A 197 -4.79 -11.76 -15.45
CA SER A 197 -5.32 -13.08 -15.80
C SER A 197 -6.83 -13.17 -15.59
N SER A 198 -7.34 -12.56 -14.51
CA SER A 198 -8.77 -12.49 -14.23
C SER A 198 -9.49 -11.56 -15.21
N GLY A 199 -8.90 -10.41 -15.53
CA GLY A 199 -9.43 -9.46 -16.50
C GLY A 199 -9.59 -10.05 -17.89
N SER A 200 -8.59 -10.79 -18.37
CA SER A 200 -8.65 -11.50 -19.65
C SER A 200 -9.74 -12.57 -19.66
N ALA A 201 -9.78 -13.46 -18.66
CA ALA A 201 -10.75 -14.55 -18.60
C ALA A 201 -12.21 -14.04 -18.47
N LEU A 202 -12.45 -13.02 -17.65
CA LEU A 202 -13.79 -12.44 -17.48
C LEU A 202 -14.24 -11.66 -18.71
N SER A 203 -13.34 -10.96 -19.41
CA SER A 203 -13.69 -10.26 -20.65
C SER A 203 -14.15 -11.24 -21.73
N GLU A 204 -13.46 -12.37 -21.89
CA GLU A 204 -13.84 -13.42 -22.86
C GLU A 204 -15.16 -14.13 -22.50
N THR A 205 -15.46 -14.30 -21.21
CA THR A 205 -16.62 -15.10 -20.77
C THR A 205 -17.88 -14.29 -20.55
N ILE A 206 -17.78 -13.07 -20.02
CA ILE A 206 -18.92 -12.22 -19.63
C ILE A 206 -18.84 -10.80 -20.20
N GLY A 207 -17.80 -10.46 -20.98
CA GLY A 207 -17.64 -9.17 -21.64
C GLY A 207 -17.09 -8.04 -20.76
N ILE A 208 -16.80 -8.29 -19.47
CA ILE A 208 -16.34 -7.28 -18.52
C ILE A 208 -15.22 -7.86 -17.64
N GLY A 209 -14.01 -7.28 -17.71
CA GLY A 209 -12.83 -7.68 -16.92
C GLY A 209 -12.81 -7.19 -15.46
N LYS A 210 -13.98 -6.97 -14.84
CA LYS A 210 -14.11 -6.38 -13.49
C LYS A 210 -15.16 -7.15 -12.68
N GLY A 211 -15.23 -6.86 -11.38
CA GLY A 211 -16.28 -7.39 -10.50
C GLY A 211 -17.67 -7.04 -11.03
N SER A 212 -18.56 -8.03 -11.07
CA SER A 212 -19.92 -7.94 -11.63
C SER A 212 -21.02 -7.85 -10.57
N VAL A 213 -20.65 -7.82 -9.28
CA VAL A 213 -21.57 -7.84 -8.14
C VAL A 213 -21.25 -6.71 -7.16
N LEU A 214 -22.26 -6.32 -6.40
CA LEU A 214 -22.18 -5.36 -5.30
C LEU A 214 -22.02 -6.09 -3.96
N LEU A 215 -21.62 -5.34 -2.92
CA LEU A 215 -21.54 -5.88 -1.56
C LEU A 215 -22.90 -6.40 -1.06
N ASP A 216 -24.00 -5.77 -1.46
CA ASP A 216 -25.35 -6.19 -1.07
C ASP A 216 -25.78 -7.52 -1.70
N ASP A 217 -25.20 -7.90 -2.85
CA ASP A 217 -25.44 -9.20 -3.46
C ASP A 217 -24.84 -10.32 -2.61
N LEU A 218 -23.70 -10.07 -1.93
CA LEU A 218 -23.10 -11.04 -1.01
C LEU A 218 -24.02 -11.33 0.18
N TYR A 219 -24.80 -10.35 0.65
CA TYR A 219 -25.70 -10.54 1.79
C TYR A 219 -26.95 -11.38 1.46
N GLN A 220 -27.27 -11.48 0.17
CA GLN A 220 -28.46 -12.17 -0.35
C GLN A 220 -28.13 -13.54 -0.94
N ALA A 221 -26.85 -13.89 -1.05
CA ALA A 221 -26.43 -15.14 -1.65
C ALA A 221 -26.75 -16.35 -0.75
N ASP A 222 -27.42 -17.36 -1.31
CA ASP A 222 -27.67 -18.65 -0.64
C ASP A 222 -26.40 -19.52 -0.52
N LEU A 223 -25.41 -19.28 -1.38
CA LEU A 223 -24.13 -19.99 -1.40
C LEU A 223 -22.99 -19.05 -1.80
N ILE A 224 -21.95 -19.00 -0.96
CA ILE A 224 -20.72 -18.27 -1.24
C ILE A 224 -19.56 -19.26 -1.33
N ILE A 225 -18.89 -19.28 -2.48
CA ILE A 225 -17.69 -20.11 -2.71
C ILE A 225 -16.46 -19.20 -2.65
N VAL A 226 -15.57 -19.46 -1.69
CA VAL A 226 -14.27 -18.78 -1.57
C VAL A 226 -13.19 -19.69 -2.12
N ALA A 227 -12.66 -19.36 -3.30
CA ALA A 227 -11.62 -20.12 -3.98
C ALA A 227 -10.45 -19.20 -4.37
N GLY A 228 -9.21 -19.62 -4.08
CA GLY A 228 -8.01 -18.82 -4.41
C GLY A 228 -7.83 -17.55 -3.57
N GLN A 229 -8.56 -17.40 -2.46
CA GLN A 229 -8.49 -16.24 -1.57
C GLN A 229 -8.41 -16.67 -0.11
N ASN A 230 -7.76 -15.85 0.73
CA ASN A 230 -7.80 -15.95 2.18
C ASN A 230 -8.39 -14.66 2.79
N PRO A 231 -9.72 -14.58 2.99
CA PRO A 231 -10.37 -13.40 3.56
C PRO A 231 -9.87 -13.06 4.97
N GLY A 232 -9.48 -14.06 5.76
CA GLY A 232 -9.04 -13.86 7.14
C GLY A 232 -7.78 -12.99 7.27
N THR A 233 -6.91 -13.00 6.27
CA THR A 233 -5.66 -12.22 6.27
C THR A 233 -5.67 -11.09 5.24
N ASN A 234 -6.19 -11.34 4.04
CA ASN A 234 -6.02 -10.43 2.91
C ASN A 234 -7.18 -9.45 2.78
N HIS A 235 -8.39 -9.85 3.19
CA HIS A 235 -9.59 -9.01 3.16
C HIS A 235 -10.43 -9.15 4.44
N PRO A 236 -9.92 -8.85 5.65
CA PRO A 236 -10.64 -9.16 6.89
C PRO A 236 -12.01 -8.49 7.02
N ARG A 237 -12.24 -7.37 6.34
CA ARG A 237 -13.56 -6.71 6.27
C ARG A 237 -14.63 -7.57 5.59
N MET A 238 -14.22 -8.48 4.70
CA MET A 238 -15.10 -9.47 4.09
C MET A 238 -15.69 -10.44 5.13
N LEU A 239 -14.99 -10.71 6.25
CA LEU A 239 -15.49 -11.64 7.26
C LEU A 239 -16.84 -11.20 7.84
N SER A 240 -17.04 -9.89 8.05
CA SER A 240 -18.33 -9.36 8.52
C SER A 240 -19.44 -9.53 7.48
N ALA A 241 -19.09 -9.46 6.18
CA ALA A 241 -20.06 -9.72 5.12
C ALA A 241 -20.44 -11.21 5.04
N LEU A 242 -19.46 -12.09 5.18
CA LEU A 242 -19.67 -13.55 5.22
C LEU A 242 -20.46 -13.97 6.46
N GLU A 243 -20.19 -13.37 7.62
CA GLU A 243 -20.95 -13.60 8.85
C GLU A 243 -22.41 -13.19 8.68
N LYS A 244 -22.67 -12.01 8.11
CA LYS A 244 -24.02 -11.54 7.83
C LYS A 244 -24.77 -12.46 6.87
N ALA A 245 -24.12 -12.88 5.77
CA ALA A 245 -24.72 -13.83 4.82
C ALA A 245 -25.09 -15.15 5.52
N LYS A 246 -24.15 -15.73 6.29
CA LYS A 246 -24.39 -16.98 7.04
C LYS A 246 -25.47 -16.86 8.12
N ALA A 247 -25.66 -15.68 8.71
CA ALA A 247 -26.74 -15.45 9.66
C ALA A 247 -28.13 -15.45 9.00
N ASN A 248 -28.19 -15.24 7.68
CA ASN A 248 -29.43 -15.21 6.90
C ASN A 248 -29.84 -16.59 6.35
N GLY A 249 -28.98 -17.61 6.42
CA GLY A 249 -29.24 -18.95 5.89
C GLY A 249 -27.96 -19.64 5.43
#